data_AF-A0AAN7TRF6-F1
#
_entry.id   AF-A0AAN7TRF6-F1
#
_cell.length_a   1.000
_cell.length_b   1.000
_cell.length_c   1.000
_cell.angle_alpha   90.00
_cell.angle_beta   90.00
_cell.angle_gamma   90.00
#
_symmetry.space_group_name_H-M   'P 1'
#
loop_
_entity.id
_entity.type
_entity.pdbx_description
1 polymer ?
#
loop_
_entity_poly.entity_id
_entity_poly.type
_entity_poly.pdbx_seq_one_letter_code
_entity_poly.pdbx_strand_id
1 'polypeptide(L)'
;MSDIQQQEKRADEVVEDDDDEPDEWDQRIFSTGCAAPALATVQPNNNNNNTHLKPTQPTHHPQPTPQRSLTDSLQQPPPHLSENEKQVDWTRSFHGLSSHPFTPDQASILQQEILPDDIEIKPDGIIYLPEIKYRRILNRAFGPGGWGLAPRGETIVTGKVVTREYGLVAGGRLISIARGEQQYFDPDGIPTATEGCKSNALMRCCKDLGIASELWDPRFIKRFLRDHGREMMVEHATTRKRRKHFMRRDDEIRFPWKEVSGAGGPAAGVGGGANGVGGFVKR
;
A
#
# COMPACT_ATOMS: atom_id res chain seq x y z
N MET A 1 58.41 36.63 -15.20
CA MET A 1 58.19 35.20 -14.88
C MET A 1 57.68 35.07 -13.45
N SER A 2 56.52 35.65 -13.13
CA SER A 2 56.03 35.63 -11.74
C SER A 2 54.54 35.95 -11.55
N ASP A 3 53.71 36.03 -12.58
CA ASP A 3 52.27 36.32 -12.38
C ASP A 3 51.32 35.45 -13.22
N ILE A 4 51.83 34.65 -14.16
CA ILE A 4 51.01 33.73 -14.97
C ILE A 4 50.94 32.33 -14.34
N GLN A 5 51.90 31.97 -13.47
CA GLN A 5 51.94 30.65 -12.83
C GLN A 5 51.16 30.55 -11.51
N GLN A 6 50.54 31.64 -11.05
CA GLN A 6 49.67 31.62 -9.85
C GLN A 6 48.18 31.56 -10.18
N GLN A 7 47.79 31.67 -11.46
CA GLN A 7 46.39 31.63 -11.87
C GLN A 7 45.96 30.27 -12.45
N GLU A 8 46.90 29.40 -12.81
CA GLU A 8 46.64 28.01 -13.26
C GLU A 8 46.65 26.97 -12.13
N LYS A 9 46.88 27.37 -10.88
CA LYS A 9 46.93 26.44 -9.73
C LYS A 9 45.68 26.42 -8.85
N ARG A 10 44.58 27.04 -9.30
CA ARG A 10 43.33 27.17 -8.52
C ARG A 10 42.10 26.64 -9.27
N ALA A 11 42.29 25.76 -10.25
CA ALA A 11 41.22 25.27 -11.13
C ALA A 11 41.06 23.74 -11.17
N ASP A 12 41.80 22.98 -10.35
CA ASP A 12 41.65 21.52 -10.25
C ASP A 12 41.54 21.08 -8.78
N GLU A 13 40.56 21.63 -8.08
CA GLU A 13 39.98 20.94 -6.92
C GLU A 13 38.65 20.36 -7.43
N VAL A 14 38.75 19.20 -8.05
CA VAL A 14 37.60 18.32 -8.24
C VAL A 14 37.15 17.95 -6.84
N VAL A 15 36.08 18.61 -6.37
CA VAL A 15 35.26 18.05 -5.31
C VAL A 15 34.69 16.77 -5.94
N GLU A 16 35.33 15.64 -5.66
CA GLU A 16 34.67 14.35 -5.73
C GLU A 16 33.53 14.44 -4.71
N ASP A 17 32.37 14.88 -5.17
CA ASP A 17 31.11 14.59 -4.51
C ASP A 17 30.94 13.06 -4.60
N ASP A 18 31.48 12.35 -3.61
CA ASP A 18 31.08 10.99 -3.21
C ASP A 18 29.61 11.04 -2.73
N ASP A 19 28.70 11.49 -3.61
CA ASP A 19 27.26 11.58 -3.39
C ASP A 19 26.57 10.35 -4.02
N ASP A 20 27.24 9.20 -3.92
CA ASP A 20 26.66 7.85 -4.04
C ASP A 20 25.97 7.45 -2.73
N GLU A 21 25.59 8.41 -1.88
CA GLU A 21 24.65 8.16 -0.79
C GLU A 21 23.23 8.27 -1.34
N PRO A 22 22.49 7.14 -1.51
CA PRO A 22 21.13 7.17 -2.04
C PRO A 22 20.30 8.12 -1.18
N ASP A 23 19.59 9.05 -1.84
CA ASP A 23 18.75 10.00 -1.14
C ASP A 23 17.69 9.25 -0.28
N GLU A 24 17.10 9.92 0.69
CA GLU A 24 16.12 9.30 1.61
C GLU A 24 14.93 8.64 0.85
N TRP A 25 14.79 8.99 -0.42
CA TRP A 25 13.80 8.48 -1.36
C TRP A 25 14.25 7.18 -2.02
N ASP A 26 15.49 7.11 -2.50
CA ASP A 26 16.15 5.92 -3.04
C ASP A 26 16.22 4.80 -2.00
N GLN A 27 16.61 5.11 -0.76
CA GLN A 27 16.67 4.13 0.34
C GLN A 27 15.31 3.47 0.62
N ARG A 28 14.20 4.18 0.38
CA ARG A 28 12.84 3.66 0.57
C ARG A 28 12.33 2.87 -0.63
N ILE A 29 12.75 3.24 -1.86
CA ILE A 29 12.46 2.44 -3.06
C ILE A 29 13.13 1.06 -2.96
N PHE A 30 14.41 1.02 -2.54
CA PHE A 30 15.19 -0.23 -2.43
C PHE A 30 14.82 -1.10 -1.21
N SER A 31 14.13 -0.58 -0.20
CA SER A 31 13.67 -1.33 0.98
C SER A 31 12.52 -2.33 0.69
N THR A 32 12.06 -2.41 -0.56
CA THR A 32 11.04 -3.36 -1.03
C THR A 32 11.61 -4.79 -1.22
N GLY A 33 12.37 -5.28 -0.22
CA GLY A 33 12.60 -6.68 0.16
C GLY A 33 12.80 -7.76 -0.92
N CYS A 34 14.05 -7.95 -1.34
CA CYS A 34 14.56 -9.21 -1.90
C CYS A 34 15.79 -9.69 -1.12
N ALA A 35 15.60 -10.52 -0.08
CA ALA A 35 16.63 -11.41 0.46
C ALA A 35 15.99 -12.56 1.27
N ALA A 36 16.61 -13.74 1.17
CA ALA A 36 16.07 -15.09 1.35
C ALA A 36 15.64 -15.52 2.77
N PRO A 37 14.69 -16.48 2.92
CA PRO A 37 14.43 -17.15 4.19
C PRO A 37 15.32 -18.38 4.39
N ALA A 38 15.95 -18.47 5.56
CA ALA A 38 16.58 -19.70 6.07
C ALA A 38 15.50 -20.67 6.59
N LEU A 39 15.63 -21.93 6.19
CA LEU A 39 14.75 -23.06 6.53
C LEU A 39 14.88 -23.47 8.00
N ALA A 40 13.75 -23.76 8.65
CA ALA A 40 13.70 -24.64 9.82
C ALA A 40 12.44 -25.52 9.77
N THR A 41 12.68 -26.83 9.75
CA THR A 41 11.71 -27.92 9.65
C THR A 41 11.21 -28.32 11.05
N VAL A 42 9.92 -28.60 11.22
CA VAL A 42 9.40 -29.28 12.43
C VAL A 42 8.48 -30.44 12.01
N GLN A 43 8.79 -31.64 12.51
CA GLN A 43 7.98 -32.87 12.41
C GLN A 43 6.93 -32.93 13.54
N PRO A 44 5.81 -33.66 13.37
CA PRO A 44 4.73 -33.71 14.36
C PRO A 44 4.97 -34.84 15.37
N ASN A 45 4.59 -34.62 16.64
CA ASN A 45 4.47 -35.71 17.60
C ASN A 45 3.01 -35.89 18.03
N ASN A 46 2.62 -37.16 17.99
CA ASN A 46 1.30 -37.74 18.18
C ASN A 46 1.15 -38.14 19.65
N ASN A 47 -0.05 -38.07 20.22
CA ASN A 47 -0.37 -38.88 21.41
C ASN A 47 -1.88 -39.15 21.51
N ASN A 48 -2.20 -40.42 21.28
CA ASN A 48 -3.45 -41.11 21.56
C ASN A 48 -3.47 -41.60 23.02
N ASN A 49 -4.67 -41.71 23.63
CA ASN A 49 -5.06 -42.82 24.50
C ASN A 49 -6.59 -42.82 24.65
N ASN A 50 -7.32 -43.83 24.14
CA ASN A 50 -7.74 -45.11 24.78
C ASN A 50 -8.89 -44.88 25.80
N THR A 51 -10.08 -45.52 25.79
CA THR A 51 -10.37 -46.97 25.72
C THR A 51 -11.87 -47.28 25.47
N HIS A 52 -12.06 -48.44 24.81
CA HIS A 52 -13.15 -49.43 24.70
C HIS A 52 -14.46 -49.36 25.55
N LEU A 53 -15.61 -49.74 24.94
CA LEU A 53 -16.51 -50.88 25.28
C LEU A 53 -17.82 -50.90 24.42
N LYS A 54 -18.26 -52.09 23.99
CA LYS A 54 -19.55 -52.46 23.32
C LYS A 54 -20.15 -53.64 24.14
N PRO A 55 -21.36 -54.21 23.90
CA PRO A 55 -22.49 -53.85 23.02
C PRO A 55 -23.90 -53.99 23.66
N THR A 56 -24.97 -53.50 23.01
CA THR A 56 -26.31 -54.16 22.84
C THR A 56 -27.35 -53.22 22.19
N GLN A 57 -28.28 -53.80 21.43
CA GLN A 57 -29.45 -53.22 20.73
C GLN A 57 -30.66 -54.14 21.03
N PRO A 58 -31.92 -53.81 20.67
CA PRO A 58 -32.54 -52.51 20.33
C PRO A 58 -33.92 -52.29 20.99
N THR A 59 -34.36 -51.04 21.20
CA THR A 59 -35.80 -50.70 21.27
C THR A 59 -36.08 -49.32 20.66
N HIS A 60 -37.20 -49.23 19.96
CA HIS A 60 -37.58 -48.21 19.01
C HIS A 60 -38.32 -47.05 19.72
N HIS A 61 -37.73 -45.86 19.77
CA HIS A 61 -38.41 -44.60 20.14
C HIS A 61 -38.02 -43.47 19.16
N PRO A 62 -38.97 -42.63 18.72
CA PRO A 62 -38.72 -41.60 17.71
C PRO A 62 -37.83 -40.49 18.28
N GLN A 63 -36.71 -40.21 17.60
CA GLN A 63 -35.70 -39.22 18.01
C GLN A 63 -36.12 -37.78 17.66
N PRO A 64 -35.78 -36.78 18.51
CA PRO A 64 -35.75 -35.38 18.11
C PRO A 64 -34.60 -35.14 17.11
N THR A 65 -34.83 -34.25 16.15
CA THR A 65 -33.91 -33.89 15.06
C THR A 65 -32.51 -33.54 15.61
N PRO A 66 -31.42 -34.18 15.15
CA PRO A 66 -30.08 -33.83 15.63
C PRO A 66 -29.67 -32.47 15.06
N GLN A 67 -29.30 -31.54 15.94
CA GLN A 67 -28.57 -30.33 15.53
C GLN A 67 -27.28 -30.76 14.82
N ARG A 68 -27.15 -30.41 13.54
CA ARG A 68 -25.96 -30.70 12.75
C ARG A 68 -24.74 -30.05 13.40
N SER A 69 -23.78 -30.86 13.84
CA SER A 69 -22.49 -30.38 14.35
C SER A 69 -21.71 -29.73 13.20
N LEU A 70 -21.32 -28.46 13.37
CA LEU A 70 -20.58 -27.68 12.36
C LEU A 70 -19.24 -28.32 11.95
N THR A 71 -18.72 -29.26 12.74
CA THR A 71 -17.50 -30.02 12.44
C THR A 71 -17.65 -31.01 11.29
N ASP A 72 -18.86 -31.53 11.03
CA ASP A 72 -19.08 -32.52 9.95
C ASP A 72 -19.00 -31.85 8.55
N SER A 73 -19.13 -30.53 8.50
CA SER A 73 -19.01 -29.74 7.26
C SER A 73 -17.56 -29.35 6.93
N LEU A 74 -16.61 -29.56 7.84
CA LEU A 74 -15.19 -29.22 7.66
C LEU A 74 -14.38 -30.40 7.10
N GLN A 75 -14.97 -31.59 7.02
CA GLN A 75 -14.31 -32.83 6.59
C GLN A 75 -14.68 -33.24 5.15
N GLN A 76 -15.18 -32.31 4.32
CA GLN A 76 -15.43 -32.64 2.91
C GLN A 76 -14.09 -32.93 2.21
N PRO A 77 -13.88 -34.15 1.69
CA PRO A 77 -12.73 -34.38 0.82
C PRO A 77 -12.82 -33.43 -0.38
N PRO A 78 -11.68 -32.95 -0.91
CA PRO A 78 -11.70 -32.07 -2.07
C PRO A 78 -12.52 -32.71 -3.20
N PRO A 79 -13.34 -31.92 -3.93
CA PRO A 79 -14.18 -32.44 -5.00
C PRO A 79 -13.32 -33.24 -5.98
N HIS A 80 -13.78 -34.45 -6.33
CA HIS A 80 -13.10 -35.29 -7.32
C HIS A 80 -13.31 -34.68 -8.71
N LEU A 81 -12.30 -33.98 -9.21
CA LEU A 81 -12.34 -33.30 -10.51
C LEU A 81 -12.11 -34.30 -11.66
N SER A 82 -12.64 -33.96 -12.84
CA SER A 82 -12.47 -34.77 -14.04
C SER A 82 -11.04 -34.66 -14.59
N GLU A 83 -10.48 -35.71 -15.22
CA GLU A 83 -9.09 -35.72 -15.74
C GLU A 83 -8.79 -34.60 -16.78
N ASN A 84 -9.83 -34.00 -17.38
CA ASN A 84 -9.71 -32.89 -18.31
C ASN A 84 -9.66 -31.51 -17.63
N GLU A 85 -10.04 -31.40 -16.36
CA GLU A 85 -9.90 -30.17 -15.58
C GLU A 85 -8.50 -30.15 -14.97
N LYS A 86 -7.51 -29.68 -15.74
CA LYS A 86 -6.20 -29.32 -15.19
C LYS A 86 -6.39 -28.14 -14.23
N GLN A 87 -6.76 -28.42 -12.99
CA GLN A 87 -6.87 -27.44 -11.93
C GLN A 87 -5.48 -26.85 -11.68
N VAL A 88 -5.33 -25.57 -12.00
CA VAL A 88 -4.07 -24.87 -11.72
C VAL A 88 -4.03 -24.54 -10.23
N ASP A 89 -3.05 -25.11 -9.54
CA ASP A 89 -2.75 -24.73 -8.15
C ASP A 89 -2.04 -23.37 -8.12
N TRP A 90 -2.80 -22.31 -7.92
CA TRP A 90 -2.28 -20.94 -7.87
C TRP A 90 -1.38 -20.65 -6.67
N THR A 91 -1.34 -21.51 -5.65
CA THR A 91 -0.49 -21.29 -4.47
C THR A 91 0.99 -21.41 -4.79
N ARG A 92 1.34 -22.13 -5.87
CA ARG A 92 2.73 -22.41 -6.28
C ARG A 92 2.99 -22.24 -7.77
N SER A 93 1.97 -22.35 -8.61
CA SER A 93 2.12 -22.35 -10.07
C SER A 93 2.59 -21.01 -10.64
N PHE A 94 3.28 -21.08 -11.78
CA PHE A 94 3.63 -19.95 -12.64
C PHE A 94 2.90 -20.01 -14.01
N HIS A 95 1.76 -20.70 -14.05
CA HIS A 95 1.00 -20.95 -15.28
C HIS A 95 0.66 -19.66 -16.04
N GLY A 96 1.01 -19.63 -17.33
CA GLY A 96 0.71 -18.53 -18.24
C GLY A 96 1.50 -17.24 -17.99
N LEU A 97 2.46 -17.23 -17.06
CA LEU A 97 3.34 -16.09 -16.88
C LEU A 97 4.17 -15.88 -18.14
N SER A 98 4.19 -14.64 -18.65
CA SER A 98 4.92 -14.27 -19.88
C SER A 98 4.55 -15.05 -21.15
N SER A 99 3.37 -15.69 -21.21
CA SER A 99 2.97 -16.48 -22.38
C SER A 99 2.64 -15.63 -23.62
N HIS A 100 1.95 -14.50 -23.43
CA HIS A 100 1.58 -13.55 -24.48
C HIS A 100 1.25 -12.17 -23.87
N PRO A 101 1.32 -11.07 -24.64
CA PRO A 101 0.87 -9.76 -24.18
C PRO A 101 -0.66 -9.71 -23.97
N PHE A 102 -1.14 -8.68 -23.26
CA PHE A 102 -2.57 -8.36 -23.25
C PHE A 102 -3.00 -7.74 -24.58
N THR A 103 -4.30 -7.68 -24.83
CA THR A 103 -4.83 -7.01 -26.03
C THR A 103 -4.49 -5.51 -26.01
N PRO A 104 -4.41 -4.85 -27.17
CA PRO A 104 -4.12 -3.41 -27.24
C PRO A 104 -5.07 -2.57 -26.38
N ASP A 105 -6.37 -2.87 -26.39
CA ASP A 105 -7.38 -2.16 -25.59
C ASP A 105 -7.14 -2.32 -24.08
N GLN A 106 -6.81 -3.53 -23.64
CA GLN A 106 -6.45 -3.78 -22.24
C GLN A 106 -5.18 -3.03 -21.85
N ALA A 107 -4.14 -3.08 -22.70
CA ALA A 107 -2.89 -2.38 -22.45
C ALA A 107 -3.11 -0.87 -22.34
N SER A 108 -3.97 -0.28 -23.18
CA SER A 108 -4.31 1.14 -23.13
C SER A 108 -5.01 1.53 -21.83
N ILE A 109 -5.89 0.67 -21.29
CA ILE A 109 -6.58 0.93 -20.02
C ILE A 109 -5.60 0.82 -18.84
N LEU A 110 -4.72 -0.19 -18.85
CA LEU A 110 -3.78 -0.45 -17.77
C LEU A 110 -2.69 0.62 -17.65
N GLN A 111 -2.26 1.18 -18.78
CA GLN A 111 -1.20 2.20 -18.86
C GLN A 111 -1.74 3.62 -18.98
N GLN A 112 -3.05 3.81 -18.75
CA GLN A 112 -3.67 5.13 -18.71
C GLN A 112 -3.05 6.00 -17.60
N GLU A 113 -2.78 7.27 -17.91
CA GLU A 113 -2.38 8.29 -16.94
C GLU A 113 -3.43 8.48 -15.84
N ILE A 114 -2.96 8.64 -14.60
CA ILE A 114 -3.80 8.83 -13.43
C ILE A 114 -4.24 10.29 -13.36
N LEU A 115 -5.54 10.50 -13.13
CA LEU A 115 -6.08 11.84 -12.91
C LEU A 115 -5.45 12.44 -11.64
N PRO A 116 -4.96 13.69 -11.68
CA PRO A 116 -4.35 14.33 -10.51
C PRO A 116 -5.25 14.36 -9.26
N ASP A 117 -6.57 14.42 -9.44
CA ASP A 117 -7.56 14.41 -8.36
C ASP A 117 -7.73 13.04 -7.69
N ASP A 118 -7.23 11.97 -8.32
CA ASP A 118 -7.27 10.62 -7.75
C ASP A 118 -6.02 10.29 -6.92
N ILE A 119 -5.01 11.16 -6.94
CA ILE A 119 -3.73 10.96 -6.24
C ILE A 119 -3.78 11.65 -4.88
N GLU A 120 -3.55 10.90 -3.82
CA GLU A 120 -3.57 11.38 -2.44
C GLU A 120 -2.16 11.65 -1.92
N ILE A 121 -2.04 12.51 -0.91
CA ILE A 121 -0.76 12.84 -0.26
C ILE A 121 -0.82 12.41 1.20
N LYS A 122 0.08 11.53 1.61
CA LYS A 122 0.24 11.16 3.02
C LYS A 122 0.86 12.31 3.83
N PRO A 123 0.65 12.32 5.17
CA PRO A 123 1.27 13.28 6.08
C PRO A 123 2.80 13.42 5.99
N ASP A 124 3.48 12.40 5.49
CA ASP A 124 4.94 12.32 5.32
C ASP A 124 5.42 12.79 3.94
N GLY A 125 4.51 13.21 3.05
CA GLY A 125 4.81 13.70 1.70
C GLY A 125 4.77 12.62 0.61
N ILE A 126 4.50 11.36 0.98
CA ILE A 126 4.40 10.28 -0.01
C ILE A 126 3.07 10.39 -0.75
N ILE A 127 3.13 10.51 -2.08
CA ILE A 127 1.96 10.44 -2.94
C ILE A 127 1.53 8.98 -3.13
N TYR A 128 0.23 8.73 -3.20
CA TYR A 128 -0.29 7.38 -3.44
C TYR A 128 -1.62 7.41 -4.16
N LEU A 129 -1.89 6.36 -4.91
CA LEU A 129 -3.20 6.11 -5.50
C LEU A 129 -4.01 5.23 -4.53
N PRO A 130 -5.25 5.61 -4.14
CA PRO A 130 -6.08 4.76 -3.29
C PRO A 130 -6.36 3.40 -3.92
N GLU A 131 -6.36 2.35 -3.09
CA GLU A 131 -6.51 0.95 -3.51
C GLU A 131 -7.72 0.69 -4.41
N ILE A 132 -8.85 1.35 -4.13
CA ILE A 132 -10.08 1.22 -4.91
C ILE A 132 -9.87 1.61 -6.39
N LYS A 133 -8.96 2.52 -6.69
CA LYS A 133 -8.68 2.99 -8.05
C LYS A 133 -8.00 1.89 -8.87
N TYR A 134 -7.05 1.15 -8.29
CA TYR A 134 -6.45 -0.03 -8.93
C TYR A 134 -7.52 -1.07 -9.27
N ARG A 135 -8.42 -1.39 -8.34
CA ARG A 135 -9.52 -2.35 -8.58
C ARG A 135 -10.44 -1.90 -9.71
N ARG A 136 -10.74 -0.61 -9.81
CA ARG A 136 -11.55 -0.04 -10.90
C ARG A 136 -10.84 -0.15 -12.25
N ILE A 137 -9.53 0.09 -12.30
CA ILE A 137 -8.72 -0.08 -13.51
C ILE A 137 -8.71 -1.55 -13.94
N LEU A 138 -8.48 -2.48 -13.01
CA LEU A 138 -8.54 -3.92 -13.30
C LEU A 138 -9.92 -4.38 -13.78
N ASN A 139 -11.00 -3.88 -13.15
CA ASN A 139 -12.37 -4.18 -13.60
C ASN A 139 -12.66 -3.62 -15.00
N ARG A 140 -12.12 -2.44 -15.34
CA ARG A 140 -12.23 -1.88 -16.70
C ARG A 140 -11.46 -2.70 -17.72
N ALA A 141 -10.24 -3.13 -17.40
CA ALA A 141 -9.38 -3.89 -18.31
C ALA A 141 -9.84 -5.35 -18.49
N PHE A 142 -10.20 -6.04 -17.41
CA PHE A 142 -10.44 -7.48 -17.43
C PHE A 142 -11.90 -7.87 -17.20
N GLY A 143 -12.74 -6.94 -16.75
CA GLY A 143 -14.10 -7.23 -16.31
C GLY A 143 -14.17 -7.83 -14.90
N PRO A 144 -15.28 -7.66 -14.17
CA PRO A 144 -15.53 -8.38 -12.93
C PRO A 144 -15.45 -9.90 -13.14
N GLY A 145 -14.68 -10.59 -12.28
CA GLY A 145 -14.41 -12.03 -12.42
C GLY A 145 -13.29 -12.40 -13.40
N GLY A 146 -12.79 -11.44 -14.19
CA GLY A 146 -11.65 -11.65 -15.11
C GLY A 146 -10.27 -11.59 -14.45
N TRP A 147 -10.21 -11.22 -13.17
CA TRP A 147 -8.97 -11.14 -12.39
C TRP A 147 -9.20 -11.50 -10.92
N GLY A 148 -8.13 -11.85 -10.21
CA GLY A 148 -8.16 -12.14 -8.77
C GLY A 148 -6.77 -12.22 -8.15
N LEU A 149 -6.73 -12.16 -6.82
CA LEU A 149 -5.51 -12.43 -6.05
C LEU A 149 -5.57 -13.84 -5.48
N ALA A 150 -4.61 -14.66 -5.86
CA ALA A 150 -4.37 -15.96 -5.27
C ALA A 150 -3.45 -15.82 -4.06
N PRO A 151 -3.87 -16.22 -2.86
CA PRO A 151 -2.95 -16.26 -1.71
C PRO A 151 -1.86 -17.31 -1.94
N ARG A 152 -0.61 -16.93 -1.69
CA ARG A 152 0.56 -17.81 -1.80
C ARG A 152 1.27 -17.90 -0.45
N GLY A 153 1.64 -19.11 -0.08
CA GLY A 153 2.21 -19.41 1.23
C GLY A 153 1.27 -19.14 2.41
N GLU A 154 1.80 -19.34 3.62
CA GLU A 154 1.12 -19.09 4.87
C GLU A 154 1.11 -17.59 5.21
N THR A 155 0.06 -17.16 5.90
CA THR A 155 0.03 -15.82 6.50
C THR A 155 0.96 -15.80 7.70
N ILE A 156 1.99 -14.95 7.65
CA ILE A 156 2.91 -14.76 8.78
C ILE A 156 2.37 -13.61 9.63
N VAL A 157 2.02 -13.92 10.87
CA VAL A 157 1.59 -12.94 11.86
C VAL A 157 2.68 -12.81 12.92
N THR A 158 3.33 -11.65 12.93
CA THR A 158 4.27 -11.23 13.97
C THR A 158 3.57 -10.28 14.92
N GLY A 159 4.11 -10.00 16.11
CA GLY A 159 3.45 -9.15 17.10
C GLY A 159 3.06 -7.73 16.67
N LYS A 160 3.49 -7.25 15.47
CA LYS A 160 3.14 -5.93 14.93
C LYS A 160 2.76 -5.92 13.45
N VAL A 161 2.94 -7.03 12.72
CA VAL A 161 2.81 -7.07 11.26
C VAL A 161 2.18 -8.37 10.80
N VAL A 162 1.23 -8.27 9.87
CA VAL A 162 0.74 -9.39 9.05
C VAL A 162 1.39 -9.29 7.68
N THR A 163 1.99 -10.37 7.18
CA THR A 163 2.56 -10.43 5.82
C THR A 163 2.23 -11.75 5.12
N ARG A 164 2.00 -11.69 3.80
CA ARG A 164 1.72 -12.85 2.96
C ARG A 164 2.06 -12.57 1.51
N GLU A 165 2.46 -13.59 0.76
CA GLU A 165 2.61 -13.50 -0.69
C GLU A 165 1.25 -13.64 -1.39
N TYR A 166 1.05 -12.91 -2.48
CA TYR A 166 -0.10 -13.05 -3.35
C TYR A 166 0.34 -13.06 -4.81
N GLY A 167 -0.33 -13.87 -5.63
CA GLY A 167 -0.22 -13.84 -7.08
C GLY A 167 -1.43 -13.14 -7.69
N LEU A 168 -1.20 -12.10 -8.50
CA LEU A 168 -2.24 -11.54 -9.35
C LEU A 168 -2.46 -12.46 -10.55
N VAL A 169 -3.70 -12.89 -10.74
CA VAL A 169 -4.15 -13.72 -11.86
C VAL A 169 -5.14 -12.90 -12.67
N ALA A 170 -4.99 -12.88 -13.98
CA ALA A 170 -5.95 -12.25 -14.90
C ALA A 170 -6.07 -13.08 -16.18
N GLY A 171 -7.28 -13.31 -16.67
CA GLY A 171 -7.53 -14.11 -17.88
C GLY A 171 -7.01 -15.55 -17.77
N GLY A 172 -7.01 -16.14 -16.57
CA GLY A 172 -6.58 -17.52 -16.34
C GLY A 172 -5.06 -17.73 -16.33
N ARG A 173 -4.26 -16.66 -16.21
CA ARG A 173 -2.79 -16.74 -16.13
C ARG A 173 -2.24 -15.90 -14.99
N LEU A 174 -1.10 -16.33 -14.45
CA LEU A 174 -0.33 -15.56 -13.49
C LEU A 174 0.25 -14.33 -14.18
N ILE A 175 0.13 -13.17 -13.53
CA ILE A 175 0.61 -11.88 -14.01
C ILE A 175 1.81 -11.42 -13.22
N SER A 176 1.68 -11.39 -11.89
CA SER A 176 2.71 -10.87 -10.98
C SER A 176 2.56 -11.55 -9.63
N ILE A 177 3.66 -11.58 -8.87
CA ILE A 177 3.70 -12.05 -7.50
C ILE A 177 4.29 -10.93 -6.65
N ALA A 178 3.61 -10.58 -5.57
CA ALA A 178 4.13 -9.63 -4.59
C ALA A 178 3.80 -10.06 -3.17
N ARG A 179 4.68 -9.71 -2.24
CA ARG A 179 4.42 -9.83 -0.81
C ARG A 179 3.67 -8.58 -0.33
N GLY A 180 2.52 -8.80 0.29
CA GLY A 180 1.80 -7.76 1.01
C GLY A 180 2.21 -7.73 2.48
N GLU A 181 2.08 -6.56 3.09
CA GLU A 181 2.25 -6.40 4.52
C GLU A 181 1.32 -5.32 5.08
N GLN A 182 0.98 -5.46 6.35
CA GLN A 182 0.19 -4.47 7.07
C GLN A 182 0.55 -4.50 8.55
N GLN A 183 0.88 -3.32 9.08
CA GLN A 183 1.11 -3.13 10.51
C GLN A 183 -0.21 -3.12 11.29
N TYR A 184 -0.16 -3.62 12.51
CA TYR A 184 -1.25 -3.56 13.48
C TYR A 184 -0.69 -3.30 14.89
N PHE A 185 -1.52 -2.77 15.78
CA PHE A 185 -1.10 -2.36 17.13
C PHE A 185 -1.67 -3.25 18.23
N ASP A 186 -2.83 -3.85 17.98
CA ASP A 186 -3.55 -4.72 18.90
C ASP A 186 -3.92 -6.04 18.19
N PRO A 187 -3.80 -7.20 18.85
CA PRO A 187 -4.18 -8.50 18.28
C PRO A 187 -5.61 -8.55 17.71
N ASP A 188 -6.56 -7.81 18.27
CA ASP A 188 -7.93 -7.73 17.74
C ASP A 188 -7.98 -7.07 16.35
N GLY A 189 -6.92 -6.35 15.95
CA GLY A 189 -6.73 -5.75 14.63
C GLY A 189 -6.20 -6.70 13.56
N ILE A 190 -5.84 -7.95 13.87
CA ILE A 190 -5.29 -8.93 12.91
C ILE A 190 -6.23 -9.17 11.69
N PRO A 191 -7.57 -9.28 11.84
CA PRO A 191 -8.46 -9.46 10.69
C PRO A 191 -8.39 -8.28 9.70
N THR A 192 -8.45 -7.05 10.21
CA THR A 192 -8.30 -5.83 9.41
C THR A 192 -6.92 -5.75 8.77
N ALA A 193 -5.88 -6.15 9.51
CA ALA A 193 -4.52 -6.18 8.98
C ALA A 193 -4.35 -7.22 7.87
N THR A 194 -5.06 -8.34 7.94
CA THR A 194 -5.07 -9.38 6.90
C THR A 194 -5.66 -8.86 5.59
N GLU A 195 -6.77 -8.12 5.66
CA GLU A 195 -7.33 -7.45 4.47
C GLU A 195 -6.39 -6.37 3.94
N GLY A 196 -5.81 -5.54 4.82
CA GLY A 196 -4.82 -4.53 4.41
C GLY A 196 -3.58 -5.12 3.74
N CYS A 197 -3.11 -6.27 4.22
CA CYS A 197 -2.00 -7.02 3.62
C CYS A 197 -2.33 -7.47 2.19
N LYS A 198 -3.53 -8.00 1.96
CA LYS A 198 -4.02 -8.38 0.62
C LYS A 198 -4.09 -7.18 -0.33
N SER A 199 -4.65 -6.08 0.16
CA SER A 199 -4.74 -4.80 -0.56
C SER A 199 -3.37 -4.23 -0.93
N ASN A 200 -2.41 -4.30 -0.02
CA ASN A 200 -1.03 -3.88 -0.25
C ASN A 200 -0.37 -4.69 -1.38
N ALA A 201 -0.51 -6.02 -1.35
CA ALA A 201 0.01 -6.89 -2.41
C ALA A 201 -0.61 -6.59 -3.78
N LEU A 202 -1.92 -6.26 -3.81
CA LEU A 202 -2.62 -5.91 -5.06
C LEU A 202 -1.92 -4.76 -5.79
N MET A 203 -1.68 -3.66 -5.08
CA MET A 203 -1.10 -2.44 -5.66
C MET A 203 0.31 -2.71 -6.18
N ARG A 204 1.10 -3.51 -5.43
CA ARG A 204 2.45 -3.92 -5.86
C ARG A 204 2.41 -4.76 -7.13
N CYS A 205 1.50 -5.73 -7.22
CA CYS A 205 1.31 -6.53 -8.46
C CYS A 205 0.87 -5.66 -9.65
N CYS A 206 0.05 -4.62 -9.41
CA CYS A 206 -0.42 -3.73 -10.46
C CYS A 206 0.69 -2.86 -11.07
N LYS A 207 1.82 -2.69 -10.38
CA LYS A 207 2.99 -1.98 -10.93
C LYS A 207 3.55 -2.70 -12.16
N ASP A 208 3.60 -4.02 -12.14
CA ASP A 208 4.08 -4.83 -13.27
C ASP A 208 3.15 -4.76 -14.50
N LEU A 209 1.90 -4.33 -14.29
CA LEU A 209 0.94 -4.04 -15.37
C LEU A 209 1.10 -2.63 -15.96
N GLY A 210 1.95 -1.79 -15.36
CA GLY A 210 2.13 -0.38 -15.73
C GLY A 210 1.16 0.59 -15.08
N ILE A 211 0.25 0.12 -14.22
CA ILE A 211 -0.76 0.97 -13.56
C ILE A 211 -0.07 1.93 -12.58
N ALA A 212 -0.39 3.21 -12.68
CA ALA A 212 0.12 4.27 -11.80
C ALA A 212 1.66 4.30 -11.72
N SER A 213 2.34 3.89 -12.78
CA SER A 213 3.81 3.83 -12.84
C SER A 213 4.46 5.22 -12.62
N GLU A 214 3.79 6.29 -13.04
CA GLU A 214 4.24 7.68 -12.85
C GLU A 214 4.36 8.09 -11.37
N LEU A 215 3.61 7.47 -10.44
CA LEU A 215 3.73 7.73 -9.00
C LEU A 215 5.07 7.26 -8.41
N TRP A 216 5.88 6.55 -9.21
CA TRP A 216 7.23 6.10 -8.86
C TRP A 216 8.33 6.89 -9.58
N ASP A 217 7.99 7.84 -10.45
CA ASP A 217 8.96 8.74 -11.10
C ASP A 217 9.29 9.93 -10.16
N PRO A 218 10.55 10.06 -9.67
CA PRO A 218 10.94 11.18 -8.82
C PRO A 218 10.61 12.55 -9.42
N ARG A 219 10.66 12.69 -10.75
CA ARG A 219 10.36 13.94 -11.45
C ARG A 219 8.87 14.24 -11.41
N PHE A 220 8.01 13.25 -11.62
CA PHE A 220 6.56 13.39 -11.49
C PHE A 220 6.20 13.81 -10.07
N ILE A 221 6.76 13.14 -9.06
CA ILE A 221 6.46 13.40 -7.64
C ILE A 221 6.83 14.82 -7.24
N LYS A 222 8.02 15.30 -7.63
CA LYS A 222 8.45 16.68 -7.38
C LYS A 222 7.50 17.70 -8.02
N ARG A 223 7.07 17.47 -9.27
CA ARG A 223 6.09 18.35 -9.94
C ARG A 223 4.72 18.30 -9.26
N PHE A 224 4.23 17.10 -8.95
CA PHE A 224 2.92 16.91 -8.33
C PHE A 224 2.84 17.57 -6.95
N LEU A 225 3.86 17.38 -6.09
CA LEU A 225 3.90 18.00 -4.77
C LEU A 225 3.99 19.53 -4.86
N ARG A 226 4.70 20.09 -5.85
CA ARG A 226 4.74 21.54 -6.09
C ARG A 226 3.34 22.08 -6.43
N ASP A 227 2.66 21.41 -7.36
CA ASP A 227 1.41 21.89 -7.95
C ASP A 227 0.20 21.62 -7.03
N HIS A 228 0.13 20.44 -6.40
CA HIS A 228 -1.02 19.97 -5.62
C HIS A 228 -0.76 19.81 -4.11
N GLY A 229 0.50 19.81 -3.67
CA GLY A 229 0.88 19.63 -2.27
C GLY A 229 1.06 20.95 -1.52
N ARG A 230 0.86 20.91 -0.20
CA ARG A 230 1.30 21.95 0.73
C ARG A 230 2.04 21.34 1.92
N GLU A 231 3.10 22.01 2.34
CA GLU A 231 3.84 21.71 3.57
C GLU A 231 3.46 22.72 4.65
N MET A 232 3.16 22.24 5.85
CA MET A 232 2.82 23.09 6.99
C MET A 232 3.28 22.47 8.31
N MET A 233 3.40 23.31 9.35
CA MET A 233 3.65 22.86 10.71
C MET A 233 2.33 22.66 11.44
N VAL A 234 2.10 21.45 11.95
CA VAL A 234 0.90 21.13 12.75
C VAL A 234 1.26 20.85 14.20
N GLU A 235 0.37 21.20 15.11
CA GLU A 235 0.43 20.88 16.53
C GLU A 235 -0.71 19.95 16.93
N HIS A 236 -0.41 18.95 17.74
CA HIS A 236 -1.40 18.06 18.33
C HIS A 236 -2.17 18.77 19.45
N ALA A 237 -3.50 18.86 19.34
CA ALA A 237 -4.33 19.64 20.26
C ALA A 237 -4.18 19.27 21.75
N THR A 238 -3.97 17.98 22.06
CA THR A 238 -3.79 17.51 23.46
C THR A 238 -2.32 17.47 23.90
N THR A 239 -1.42 16.92 23.09
CA THR A 239 -0.02 16.69 23.49
C THR A 239 0.90 17.87 23.22
N ARG A 240 0.43 18.91 22.49
CA ARG A 240 1.20 20.08 22.04
C ARG A 240 2.47 19.74 21.24
N LYS A 241 2.60 18.50 20.76
CA LYS A 241 3.71 18.08 19.91
C LYS A 241 3.54 18.67 18.52
N ARG A 242 4.61 19.28 18.00
CA ARG A 242 4.66 19.88 16.67
C ARG A 242 5.38 18.97 15.69
N ARG A 243 4.91 18.91 14.44
CA ARG A 243 5.58 18.19 13.34
C ARG A 243 5.33 18.87 12.00
N LYS A 244 6.21 18.62 11.04
CA LYS A 244 5.95 18.88 9.63
C LYS A 244 4.80 17.98 9.15
N HIS A 245 3.96 18.51 8.28
CA HIS A 245 2.80 17.83 7.72
C HIS A 245 2.66 18.19 6.25
N PHE A 246 2.62 17.17 5.41
CA PHE A 246 2.28 17.29 4.00
C PHE A 246 0.82 16.87 3.80
N MET A 247 0.12 17.58 2.93
CA MET A 247 -1.23 17.22 2.51
C MET A 247 -1.55 17.85 1.16
N ARG A 248 -2.65 17.46 0.54
CA ARG A 248 -3.14 18.17 -0.63
C ARG A 248 -3.59 19.59 -0.27
N ARG A 249 -3.52 20.50 -1.25
CA ARG A 249 -3.90 21.91 -1.08
C ARG A 249 -5.40 22.09 -0.84
N ASP A 250 -6.21 21.24 -1.44
CA ASP A 250 -7.68 21.19 -1.38
C ASP A 250 -8.21 20.47 -0.13
N ASP A 251 -7.36 19.75 0.60
CA ASP A 251 -7.76 19.07 1.84
C ASP A 251 -7.81 20.01 3.05
N GLU A 252 -8.56 19.58 4.07
CA GLU A 252 -8.68 20.27 5.35
C GLU A 252 -7.98 19.51 6.48
N ILE A 253 -7.31 20.23 7.38
CA ILE A 253 -6.69 19.62 8.56
C ILE A 253 -7.80 19.12 9.50
N ARG A 254 -7.73 17.83 9.84
CA ARG A 254 -8.66 17.20 10.79
C ARG A 254 -8.07 17.13 12.19
N PHE A 255 -8.96 17.20 13.19
CA PHE A 255 -8.63 16.88 14.58
C PHE A 255 -7.95 15.50 14.66
N PRO A 256 -6.87 15.32 15.44
CA PRO A 256 -6.38 16.17 16.54
C PRO A 256 -5.37 17.25 16.15
N TRP A 257 -5.12 17.48 14.87
CA TRP A 257 -4.08 18.41 14.41
C TRP A 257 -4.62 19.82 14.20
N LYS A 258 -3.80 20.83 14.45
CA LYS A 258 -4.07 22.24 14.15
C LYS A 258 -2.86 22.84 13.47
N GLU A 259 -3.10 23.68 12.46
CA GLU A 259 -2.03 24.47 11.86
C GLU A 259 -1.45 25.44 12.87
N VAL A 260 -0.12 25.52 12.91
CA VAL A 260 0.59 26.56 13.65
C VAL A 260 1.38 27.37 12.64
N SER A 261 0.91 28.60 12.38
CA SER A 261 1.69 29.59 11.66
C SER A 261 3.02 29.79 12.39
N GLY A 262 4.14 29.47 11.74
CA GLY A 262 5.45 29.82 12.25
C GLY A 262 5.50 31.32 12.48
N ALA A 263 5.73 31.76 13.72
CA ALA A 263 6.03 33.16 14.00
C ALA A 263 7.30 33.55 13.22
N GLY A 264 7.17 34.45 12.24
CA GLY A 264 8.32 34.90 11.44
C GLY A 264 7.99 35.72 10.19
N GLY A 265 7.31 36.85 10.34
CA GLY A 265 7.19 37.90 9.32
C GLY A 265 6.26 39.01 9.83
N PRO A 266 6.67 40.28 9.89
CA PRO A 266 5.94 41.28 10.65
C PRO A 266 4.58 41.52 9.99
N ALA A 267 3.54 41.46 10.81
CA ALA A 267 2.24 42.01 10.49
C ALA A 267 2.45 43.47 10.09
N ALA A 268 2.17 43.80 8.83
CA ALA A 268 2.02 45.16 8.40
C ALA A 268 0.87 45.76 9.20
N GLY A 269 1.23 46.55 10.22
CA GLY A 269 0.30 47.32 11.01
C GLY A 269 -0.40 48.31 10.09
N VAL A 270 -1.67 48.05 9.77
CA VAL A 270 -2.56 49.06 9.23
C VAL A 270 -3.02 49.92 10.41
N GLY A 271 -2.13 50.81 10.82
CA GLY A 271 -2.44 51.95 11.69
C GLY A 271 -2.59 53.19 10.83
N GLY A 272 -3.82 53.69 10.70
CA GLY A 272 -4.11 54.90 9.93
C GLY A 272 -5.53 55.37 10.12
N GLY A 273 -5.86 55.83 11.33
CA GLY A 273 -7.11 56.52 11.61
C GLY A 273 -7.16 57.87 10.88
N ALA A 274 -8.21 58.09 10.11
CA ALA A 274 -8.58 59.40 9.60
C ALA A 274 -9.86 59.86 10.30
N ASN A 275 -9.69 60.65 11.36
CA ASN A 275 -10.76 61.45 11.94
C ASN A 275 -10.87 62.78 11.17
N GLY A 276 -12.11 63.15 10.87
CA GLY A 276 -12.46 64.24 9.97
C GLY A 276 -12.20 65.65 10.51
N VAL A 277 -12.12 66.59 9.56
CA VAL A 277 -12.28 68.01 9.80
C VAL A 277 -13.28 68.55 8.77
N GLY A 278 -14.32 69.21 9.28
CA GLY A 278 -15.48 69.67 8.55
C GLY A 278 -15.20 70.83 7.59
N GLY A 279 -16.03 70.89 6.54
CA GLY A 279 -16.10 71.99 5.59
C GLY A 279 -17.56 72.37 5.37
N PHE A 280 -17.96 73.44 6.03
CA PHE A 280 -19.27 74.06 6.01
C PHE A 280 -19.34 75.06 4.84
N VAL A 281 -20.28 74.93 3.89
CA VAL A 281 -20.68 76.07 3.03
C VAL A 281 -22.18 76.02 2.74
N LYS A 282 -22.89 77.01 3.29
CA LYS A 282 -24.19 77.50 2.80
C LYS A 282 -23.92 78.56 1.73
N ARG A 283 -24.52 78.42 0.55
CA ARG A 283 -25.44 79.37 -0.11
C ARG A 283 -25.78 78.86 -1.50
#